data_AF-A0A1Y2SLH6-F1
#
_entry.id   AF-A0A1Y2SLH6-F1
#
_cell.length_a   1.000
_cell.length_b   1.000
_cell.length_c   1.000
_cell.angle_alpha   90.00
_cell.angle_beta   90.00
_cell.angle_gamma   90.00
#
_symmetry.space_group_name_H-M   'P 1'
#
loop_
_entity.id
_entity.type
_entity.pdbx_description
1 polymer ?
#
loop_
_entity_poly.entity_id
_entity_poly.type
_entity_poly.pdbx_seq_one_letter_code
_entity_poly.pdbx_strand_id
1 'polypeptide(L)'
;MLIKDILHDVVKKTQTAFMGGSSNKIPLETKNIDKIGKNEPAIISKFKDVFLKKDYLVKELRKFTDLRNNIDKLPLIYTRINERKFRINLVGNCGEHCKYALHYLIKNHSFKIFNIYKDIDQNPRNNIYITIYKVSPPYDHSFIHICYMTERAHSIMDEKTFLSIKPDPWICDPWADIICRGSEYLQEWKIRMTQWNNNNMCVIASDSGNFMTTDTGRYPKFLSPLRPNVYNIISDTSHYVPLKTLFIDNRGNIQEYKDNGEIISYNIRY
;
A
#
# COMPACT_ATOMS: atom_id res chain seq x y z
N MET A 1 -21.96 -11.03 -5.23
CA MET A 1 -21.00 -10.05 -4.69
C MET A 1 -19.64 -10.44 -5.19
N LEU A 2 -18.96 -9.54 -5.90
CA LEU A 2 -17.67 -9.82 -6.55
C LEU A 2 -16.51 -9.48 -5.61
N ILE A 3 -15.31 -10.07 -5.83
CA ILE A 3 -14.09 -9.67 -5.11
C ILE A 3 -13.87 -8.15 -5.21
N LYS A 4 -14.13 -7.57 -6.37
CA LYS A 4 -14.03 -6.11 -6.58
C LYS A 4 -14.88 -5.31 -5.58
N ASP A 5 -16.11 -5.74 -5.29
CA ASP A 5 -17.00 -5.06 -4.34
C ASP A 5 -16.45 -5.11 -2.91
N ILE A 6 -15.91 -6.27 -2.52
CA ILE A 6 -15.23 -6.46 -1.24
C ILE A 6 -14.06 -5.48 -1.12
N LEU A 7 -13.21 -5.40 -2.15
CA LEU A 7 -12.04 -4.54 -2.14
C LEU A 7 -12.42 -3.05 -2.11
N HIS A 8 -13.51 -2.64 -2.78
CA HIS A 8 -14.02 -1.27 -2.68
C HIS A 8 -14.44 -0.91 -1.25
N ASP A 9 -15.11 -1.82 -0.54
CA ASP A 9 -15.43 -1.61 0.88
C ASP A 9 -14.15 -1.48 1.72
N VAL A 10 -13.15 -2.35 1.49
CA VAL A 10 -11.85 -2.27 2.20
C VAL A 10 -11.15 -0.93 1.99
N VAL A 11 -11.08 -0.44 0.75
CA VAL A 11 -10.48 0.87 0.45
C VAL A 11 -11.24 1.99 1.16
N LYS A 12 -12.57 2.02 1.05
CA LYS A 12 -13.41 3.04 1.68
C LYS A 12 -13.26 3.06 3.19
N LYS A 13 -13.23 1.89 3.83
CA LYS A 13 -13.06 1.74 5.28
C LYS A 13 -11.68 2.17 5.74
N THR A 14 -10.66 1.88 4.93
CA THR A 14 -9.29 2.34 5.19
C THR A 14 -9.18 3.85 5.09
N GLN A 15 -9.72 4.47 4.05
CA GLN A 15 -9.73 5.94 3.91
C GLN A 15 -10.51 6.61 5.04
N THR A 16 -11.60 6.00 5.50
CA THR A 16 -12.36 6.48 6.67
C THR A 16 -11.55 6.34 7.97
N ALA A 17 -10.64 5.38 8.07
CA ALA A 17 -9.75 5.27 9.22
C ALA A 17 -8.65 6.35 9.21
N PHE A 18 -8.22 6.80 8.02
CA PHE A 18 -7.20 7.82 7.80
C PHE A 18 -7.79 9.10 7.18
N MET A 19 -8.83 9.67 7.80
CA MET A 19 -9.50 10.88 7.29
C MET A 19 -8.61 12.13 7.22
N GLY A 20 -7.49 12.15 7.94
CA GLY A 20 -6.45 13.18 7.80
C GLY A 20 -5.69 13.07 6.47
N GLY A 21 -5.98 12.03 5.69
CA GLY A 21 -5.38 11.71 4.42
C GLY A 21 -4.02 11.07 4.60
N SER A 22 -3.10 11.42 3.70
CA SER A 22 -1.75 10.87 3.71
C SER A 22 -0.68 11.91 3.95
N SER A 23 0.40 11.52 4.64
CA SER A 23 1.51 12.42 4.96
C SER A 23 2.34 12.80 3.77
N ASN A 24 2.40 11.92 2.77
CA ASN A 24 3.21 12.11 1.59
C ASN A 24 2.40 12.44 0.35
N LYS A 25 1.07 12.61 0.46
CA LYS A 25 0.19 13.04 -0.63
C LYS A 25 -0.55 14.30 -0.22
N ILE A 26 -0.18 15.43 -0.81
CA ILE A 26 -0.59 16.77 -0.37
C ILE A 26 -1.24 17.52 -1.53
N PRO A 27 -2.46 18.10 -1.36
CA PRO A 27 -3.05 18.98 -2.36
C PRO A 27 -2.34 20.35 -2.33
N LEU A 28 -1.43 20.55 -3.28
CA LEU A 28 -0.69 21.79 -3.43
C LEU A 28 -0.12 21.95 -4.84
N GLU A 29 -0.32 23.12 -5.45
CA GLU A 29 0.11 23.44 -6.82
C GLU A 29 1.64 23.60 -6.93
N THR A 30 2.34 22.47 -6.99
CA THR A 30 3.80 22.41 -7.22
C THR A 30 4.17 22.02 -8.66
N LYS A 31 3.16 21.86 -9.54
CA LYS A 31 3.32 21.36 -10.91
C LYS A 31 4.25 22.21 -11.79
N ASN A 32 4.37 23.51 -11.51
CA ASN A 32 5.20 24.45 -12.26
C ASN A 32 6.53 24.78 -11.54
N ILE A 33 6.84 24.05 -10.46
CA ILE A 33 8.01 24.34 -9.63
C ILE A 33 9.02 23.22 -9.83
N ASP A 34 9.97 23.50 -10.70
CA ASP A 34 10.97 22.54 -11.19
C ASP A 34 12.30 22.65 -10.44
N LYS A 35 12.46 23.69 -9.62
CA LYS A 35 13.64 23.90 -8.78
C LYS A 35 13.35 24.91 -7.68
N ILE A 36 14.01 24.75 -6.54
CA ILE A 36 14.15 25.81 -5.54
C ILE A 36 15.39 26.62 -5.93
N GLY A 37 15.18 27.85 -6.40
CA GLY A 37 16.26 28.80 -6.71
C GLY A 37 16.74 29.55 -5.47
N LYS A 38 17.51 30.63 -5.67
CA LYS A 38 17.91 31.54 -4.57
C LYS A 38 16.70 32.19 -3.88
N ASN A 39 15.62 32.41 -4.62
CA ASN A 39 14.36 32.92 -4.10
C ASN A 39 13.35 31.77 -4.08
N GLU A 40 13.05 31.26 -2.89
CA GLU A 40 12.07 30.20 -2.69
C GLU A 40 10.64 30.74 -2.93
N PRO A 41 9.84 30.13 -3.83
CA PRO A 41 8.45 30.54 -4.02
C PRO A 41 7.64 30.38 -2.73
N ALA A 42 6.76 31.33 -2.40
CA ALA A 42 5.96 31.32 -1.17
C ALA A 42 5.13 30.03 -0.97
N ILE A 43 4.70 29.42 -2.06
CA ILE A 43 3.98 28.14 -2.07
C ILE A 43 4.82 26.99 -1.48
N ILE A 44 6.15 27.05 -1.54
CA ILE A 44 7.04 26.04 -0.93
C ILE A 44 7.10 26.19 0.59
N SER A 45 7.02 27.41 1.13
CA SER A 45 6.86 27.58 2.58
C SER A 45 5.57 26.92 3.06
N LYS A 46 4.45 27.18 2.38
CA LYS A 46 3.16 26.54 2.67
C LYS A 46 3.22 25.02 2.55
N PHE A 47 3.94 24.50 1.56
CA PHE A 47 4.20 23.07 1.42
C PHE A 47 4.90 22.49 2.65
N LYS A 48 6.01 23.10 3.07
CA LYS A 48 6.80 22.65 4.23
C LYS A 48 5.95 22.62 5.49
N ASP A 49 5.15 23.64 5.73
CA ASP A 49 4.28 23.71 6.92
C ASP A 49 3.25 22.56 6.94
N VAL A 50 2.59 22.32 5.81
CA VAL A 50 1.62 21.22 5.68
C VAL A 50 2.31 19.87 5.83
N PHE A 51 3.47 19.69 5.21
CA PHE A 51 4.26 18.48 5.31
C PHE A 51 4.67 18.20 6.75
N LEU A 52 5.30 19.16 7.44
CA LEU A 52 5.75 19.01 8.82
C LEU A 52 4.60 18.66 9.77
N LYS A 53 3.44 19.30 9.59
CA LYS A 53 2.24 18.98 10.36
C LYS A 53 1.79 17.53 10.15
N LYS A 54 1.75 17.07 8.90
CA LYS A 54 1.32 15.70 8.58
C LYS A 54 2.35 14.65 8.97
N ASP A 55 3.63 14.94 8.81
CA ASP A 55 4.73 14.09 9.25
C ASP A 55 4.70 13.91 10.78
N TYR A 56 4.45 14.99 11.53
CA TYR A 56 4.22 14.90 12.97
C TYR A 56 3.07 13.95 13.32
N LEU A 57 1.91 14.09 12.65
CA LEU A 57 0.76 13.21 12.91
C LEU A 57 1.04 11.74 12.59
N VAL A 58 1.79 11.45 11.51
CA VAL A 58 2.22 10.07 11.21
C VAL A 58 3.25 9.56 12.22
N LYS A 59 4.16 10.41 12.69
CA LYS A 59 5.09 10.04 13.78
C LYS A 59 4.34 9.73 15.07
N GLU A 60 3.33 10.52 15.42
CA GLU A 60 2.46 10.23 16.57
C GLU A 60 1.71 8.91 16.40
N LEU A 61 1.14 8.64 15.22
CA LEU A 61 0.56 7.34 14.88
C LEU A 61 1.57 6.22 15.11
N ARG A 62 2.78 6.38 14.55
CA ARG A 62 3.87 5.42 14.66
C ARG A 62 4.30 5.22 16.10
N LYS A 63 4.35 6.21 16.98
CA LYS A 63 4.70 5.96 18.40
C LYS A 63 3.85 4.86 19.08
N PHE A 64 2.61 4.68 18.66
CA PHE A 64 1.74 3.62 19.18
C PHE A 64 1.43 2.50 18.19
N THR A 65 1.81 2.57 16.92
CA THR A 65 1.75 1.43 15.99
C THR A 65 3.10 0.78 15.73
N ASP A 66 4.19 1.48 16.04
CA ASP A 66 5.58 1.04 15.97
C ASP A 66 5.88 0.20 17.21
N LEU A 67 5.39 -1.02 17.13
CA LEU A 67 5.68 -2.08 18.06
C LEU A 67 6.98 -2.76 17.64
N ARG A 68 8.08 -1.98 17.51
CA ARG A 68 9.43 -2.43 17.09
C ARG A 68 9.36 -3.54 16.03
N ASN A 69 9.13 -3.17 14.78
CA ASN A 69 9.26 -4.03 13.58
C ASN A 69 8.40 -5.30 13.49
N ASN A 70 7.54 -5.64 14.46
CA ASN A 70 6.73 -6.85 14.34
C ASN A 70 5.42 -6.61 13.57
N ILE A 71 5.46 -6.82 12.26
CA ILE A 71 4.26 -6.93 11.41
C ILE A 71 3.29 -8.01 11.91
N ASP A 72 3.74 -8.88 12.80
CA ASP A 72 2.97 -9.87 13.56
C ASP A 72 1.87 -9.30 14.46
N LYS A 73 1.83 -7.99 14.66
CA LYS A 73 0.84 -7.32 15.50
C LYS A 73 -0.22 -6.56 14.72
N LEU A 74 -0.49 -6.95 13.47
CA LEU A 74 -1.56 -6.38 12.64
C LEU A 74 -2.91 -6.21 13.38
N PRO A 75 -3.42 -7.22 14.13
CA PRO A 75 -4.66 -7.06 14.89
C PRO A 75 -4.61 -5.92 15.91
N LEU A 76 -3.50 -5.82 16.66
CA LEU A 76 -3.31 -4.76 17.64
C LEU A 76 -3.18 -3.38 16.98
N ILE A 77 -2.47 -3.30 15.85
CA ILE A 77 -2.37 -2.06 15.05
C ILE A 77 -3.76 -1.61 14.60
N TYR A 78 -4.56 -2.53 14.05
CA TYR A 78 -5.93 -2.26 13.62
C TYR A 78 -6.80 -1.73 14.76
N THR A 79 -6.74 -2.34 15.94
CA THR A 79 -7.54 -1.90 17.10
C THR A 79 -7.11 -0.53 17.60
N ARG A 80 -5.81 -0.27 17.73
CA ARG A 80 -5.30 1.06 18.12
C ARG A 80 -5.71 2.15 17.13
N ILE A 81 -5.72 1.86 15.83
CA ILE A 81 -6.22 2.80 14.80
C ILE A 81 -7.71 3.07 15.02
N ASN A 82 -8.54 2.04 15.23
CA ASN A 82 -9.97 2.22 15.41
C ASN A 82 -10.34 2.99 16.69
N GLU A 83 -9.58 2.81 17.77
CA GLU A 83 -9.75 3.56 19.03
C GLU A 83 -9.47 5.06 18.87
N ARG A 84 -8.62 5.44 17.91
CA ARG A 84 -8.11 6.81 17.77
C ARG A 84 -8.58 7.55 16.51
N LYS A 85 -9.06 6.86 15.48
CA LYS A 85 -9.36 7.46 14.16
C LYS A 85 -10.24 8.72 14.21
N PHE A 86 -11.23 8.75 15.11
CA PHE A 86 -12.12 9.90 15.26
C PHE A 86 -11.59 11.02 16.18
N ARG A 87 -10.56 10.75 16.99
CA ARG A 87 -10.02 11.73 17.96
C ARG A 87 -8.94 12.62 17.36
N ILE A 88 -8.11 12.07 16.48
CA ILE A 88 -6.88 12.74 16.01
C ILE A 88 -6.80 12.91 14.50
N ASN A 89 -7.91 12.66 13.79
CA ASN A 89 -8.00 12.74 12.33
C ASN A 89 -6.76 12.10 11.65
N LEU A 90 -6.63 10.78 11.83
CA LEU A 90 -5.40 10.06 11.55
C LEU A 90 -4.88 10.31 10.14
N VAL A 91 -3.56 10.46 10.05
CA VAL A 91 -2.80 10.50 8.80
C VAL A 91 -1.99 9.21 8.69
N GLY A 92 -1.89 8.63 7.50
CA GLY A 92 -1.07 7.43 7.24
C GLY A 92 -0.30 7.51 5.92
N ASN A 93 0.61 6.57 5.67
CA ASN A 93 1.20 6.36 4.36
C ASN A 93 0.74 5.02 3.76
N CYS A 94 1.22 4.66 2.57
CA CYS A 94 0.90 3.41 1.86
C CYS A 94 1.04 2.17 2.76
N GLY A 95 2.10 2.11 3.58
CA GLY A 95 2.32 1.02 4.53
C GLY A 95 1.24 0.95 5.62
N GLU A 96 0.89 2.06 6.26
CA GLU A 96 -0.17 2.09 7.29
C GLU A 96 -1.55 1.79 6.70
N HIS A 97 -1.85 2.30 5.50
CA HIS A 97 -3.09 2.00 4.79
C HIS A 97 -3.19 0.50 4.47
N CYS A 98 -2.14 -0.11 3.93
CA CYS A 98 -2.11 -1.53 3.62
C CYS A 98 -2.22 -2.43 4.86
N LYS A 99 -1.54 -2.08 5.96
CA LYS A 99 -1.65 -2.83 7.23
C LYS A 99 -3.07 -2.82 7.77
N TYR A 100 -3.72 -1.65 7.80
CA TYR A 100 -5.12 -1.54 8.23
C TYR A 100 -6.06 -2.31 7.29
N ALA A 101 -5.90 -2.10 5.98
CA ALA A 101 -6.71 -2.72 4.94
C ALA A 101 -6.61 -4.25 4.96
N LEU A 102 -5.42 -4.81 5.12
CA LEU A 102 -5.20 -6.25 5.18
C LEU A 102 -5.96 -6.86 6.36
N HIS A 103 -5.77 -6.33 7.57
CA HIS A 103 -6.46 -6.87 8.73
C HIS A 103 -7.98 -6.68 8.62
N TYR A 104 -8.45 -5.54 8.10
CA TYR A 104 -9.87 -5.30 7.85
C TYR A 104 -10.47 -6.31 6.86
N LEU A 105 -9.79 -6.56 5.74
CA LEU A 105 -10.16 -7.56 4.72
C LEU A 105 -10.29 -8.95 5.35
N ILE A 106 -9.28 -9.38 6.10
CA ILE A 106 -9.26 -10.69 6.74
C ILE A 106 -10.35 -10.82 7.80
N LYS A 107 -10.50 -9.82 8.67
CA LYS A 107 -11.46 -9.85 9.78
C LYS A 107 -12.91 -9.84 9.33
N ASN A 108 -13.23 -9.11 8.25
CA ASN A 108 -14.62 -8.87 7.85
C ASN A 108 -15.05 -9.63 6.59
N HIS A 109 -14.09 -10.07 5.75
CA HIS A 109 -14.39 -10.59 4.42
C HIS A 109 -13.71 -11.92 4.07
N SER A 110 -12.86 -12.48 4.93
CA SER A 110 -12.17 -13.76 4.67
C SER A 110 -13.12 -14.89 4.26
N PHE A 111 -14.22 -15.09 5.00
CA PHE A 111 -15.21 -16.13 4.67
C PHE A 111 -15.87 -15.91 3.30
N LYS A 112 -16.17 -14.66 2.95
CA LYS A 112 -16.74 -14.30 1.65
C LYS A 112 -15.75 -14.54 0.51
N ILE A 113 -14.49 -14.15 0.72
CA ILE A 113 -13.40 -14.41 -0.24
C ILE A 113 -13.24 -15.91 -0.45
N PHE A 114 -13.20 -16.68 0.64
CA PHE A 114 -13.11 -18.15 0.60
C PHE A 114 -14.20 -18.75 -0.27
N ASN A 115 -15.47 -18.41 -0.02
CA ASN A 115 -16.59 -18.96 -0.80
C ASN A 115 -16.50 -18.58 -2.28
N ILE A 116 -16.17 -17.32 -2.61
CA ILE A 116 -16.02 -16.89 -4.01
C ILE A 116 -14.98 -17.73 -4.75
N TYR A 117 -13.82 -17.98 -4.13
CA TYR A 117 -12.79 -18.78 -4.77
C TYR A 117 -13.13 -20.28 -4.82
N LYS A 118 -13.86 -20.81 -3.82
CA LYS A 118 -14.36 -22.19 -3.85
C LYS A 118 -15.44 -22.43 -4.90
N ASP A 119 -16.25 -21.42 -5.20
CA ASP A 119 -17.21 -21.48 -6.29
C ASP A 119 -16.52 -21.49 -7.66
N ILE A 120 -15.34 -20.85 -7.77
CA ILE A 120 -14.52 -20.84 -9.00
C ILE A 120 -13.77 -22.16 -9.18
N ASP A 121 -13.19 -22.70 -8.09
CA ASP A 121 -12.37 -23.90 -8.14
C ASP A 121 -12.41 -24.66 -6.80
N GLN A 122 -12.96 -25.88 -6.85
CA GLN A 122 -13.15 -26.73 -5.69
C GLN A 122 -11.90 -27.52 -5.30
N ASN A 123 -10.78 -27.37 -6.03
CA ASN A 123 -9.56 -28.13 -5.78
C ASN A 123 -9.08 -27.92 -4.32
N PRO A 124 -9.00 -29.00 -3.52
CA PRO A 124 -8.61 -28.90 -2.12
C PRO A 124 -7.13 -28.54 -1.94
N ARG A 125 -6.30 -28.55 -2.99
CA ARG A 125 -4.89 -28.15 -2.91
C ARG A 125 -4.66 -26.66 -3.10
N ASN A 126 -5.69 -25.88 -3.39
CA ASN A 126 -5.54 -24.47 -3.66
C ASN A 126 -5.82 -23.63 -2.42
N ASN A 127 -4.95 -22.66 -2.19
CA ASN A 127 -5.02 -21.70 -1.10
C ASN A 127 -5.14 -20.28 -1.66
N ILE A 128 -5.72 -19.38 -0.87
CA ILE A 128 -5.87 -17.96 -1.22
C ILE A 128 -4.83 -17.18 -0.43
N TYR A 129 -3.83 -16.64 -1.10
CA TYR A 129 -2.76 -15.84 -0.50
C TYR A 129 -3.12 -14.38 -0.57
N ILE A 130 -2.89 -13.68 0.52
CA ILE A 130 -3.14 -12.25 0.65
C ILE A 130 -1.85 -11.63 1.22
N THR A 131 -1.14 -10.92 0.36
CA THR A 131 0.21 -10.44 0.65
C THR A 131 0.26 -8.91 0.55
N ILE A 132 0.88 -8.26 1.54
CA ILE A 132 1.32 -6.87 1.39
C ILE A 132 2.67 -6.91 0.68
N TYR A 133 2.74 -6.29 -0.49
CA TYR A 133 4.01 -6.00 -1.15
C TYR A 133 4.52 -4.62 -0.80
N LYS A 134 5.84 -4.52 -0.74
CA LYS A 134 6.57 -3.26 -0.78
C LYS A 134 7.44 -3.21 -2.02
N VAL A 135 7.40 -2.09 -2.73
CA VAL A 135 8.35 -1.81 -3.80
C VAL A 135 9.63 -1.23 -3.18
N SER A 136 10.79 -1.80 -3.52
CA SER A 136 12.08 -1.32 -3.03
C SER A 136 12.36 0.13 -3.45
N PRO A 137 13.24 0.87 -2.74
CA PRO A 137 13.69 2.19 -3.16
C PRO A 137 14.16 2.21 -4.63
N PRO A 138 13.92 3.31 -5.36
CA PRO A 138 13.43 4.61 -4.88
C PRO A 138 11.90 4.70 -4.70
N TYR A 139 11.18 3.60 -4.85
CA TYR A 139 9.75 3.59 -5.13
C TYR A 139 8.83 3.48 -3.90
N ASP A 140 9.39 3.20 -2.71
CA ASP A 140 8.79 3.12 -1.35
C ASP A 140 7.24 3.18 -1.31
N HIS A 141 6.61 2.17 -1.91
CA HIS A 141 5.16 2.06 -2.00
C HIS A 141 4.71 0.68 -1.56
N SER A 142 3.46 0.56 -1.10
CA SER A 142 2.89 -0.71 -0.68
C SER A 142 1.45 -0.88 -1.15
N PHE A 143 1.13 -2.10 -1.55
CA PHE A 143 -0.21 -2.52 -1.99
C PHE A 143 -0.49 -3.96 -1.55
N ILE A 144 -1.75 -4.37 -1.58
CA ILE A 144 -2.19 -5.74 -1.27
C ILE A 144 -2.39 -6.51 -2.57
N HIS A 145 -1.92 -7.75 -2.58
CA HIS A 145 -2.05 -8.70 -3.68
C HIS A 145 -2.80 -9.93 -3.19
N ILE A 146 -3.83 -10.36 -3.92
CA ILE A 146 -4.67 -11.52 -3.60
C ILE A 146 -4.57 -12.53 -4.73
N CYS A 147 -3.94 -13.65 -4.44
CA CYS A 147 -3.61 -14.69 -5.40
C CYS A 147 -4.23 -16.03 -5.01
N TYR A 148 -4.66 -16.79 -6.01
CA TYR A 148 -5.17 -18.14 -5.83
C TYR A 148 -4.19 -19.12 -6.46
N MET A 149 -3.54 -19.96 -5.64
CA MET A 149 -2.43 -20.82 -6.09
C MET A 149 -2.47 -22.20 -5.45
N THR A 150 -1.88 -23.17 -6.15
CA THR A 150 -1.70 -24.55 -5.64
C THR A 150 -0.65 -24.63 -4.53
N GLU A 151 -0.80 -25.59 -3.63
CA GLU A 151 0.10 -25.93 -2.53
C GLU A 151 1.57 -26.11 -2.97
N ARG A 152 1.86 -26.50 -4.23
CA ARG A 152 3.24 -26.62 -4.75
C ARG A 152 3.97 -25.29 -4.88
N ALA A 153 3.27 -24.16 -4.95
CA ALA A 153 3.90 -22.84 -4.88
C ALA A 153 4.48 -22.56 -3.48
N HIS A 154 3.99 -23.23 -2.42
CA HIS A 154 4.54 -23.10 -1.06
C HIS A 154 5.98 -23.59 -0.96
N SER A 155 6.32 -24.70 -1.64
CA SER A 155 7.69 -25.21 -1.70
C SER A 155 8.62 -24.36 -2.58
N ILE A 156 8.05 -23.45 -3.37
CA ILE A 156 8.74 -22.54 -4.29
C ILE A 156 8.38 -21.08 -3.95
N MET A 157 8.04 -20.77 -2.70
CA MET A 157 8.09 -19.40 -2.20
C MET A 157 9.56 -18.98 -2.03
N ASP A 158 10.38 -19.24 -3.05
CA ASP A 158 11.61 -18.49 -3.22
C ASP A 158 11.21 -17.01 -3.40
N GLU A 159 12.13 -16.11 -3.08
CA GLU A 159 11.90 -14.68 -3.32
C GLU A 159 11.44 -14.42 -4.77
N LYS A 160 11.82 -15.30 -5.72
CA LYS A 160 11.55 -15.20 -7.17
C LYS A 160 10.09 -15.31 -7.56
N THR A 161 9.30 -16.17 -6.90
CA THR A 161 7.85 -16.31 -7.20
C THR A 161 7.10 -14.99 -7.02
N PHE A 162 7.60 -14.12 -6.14
CA PHE A 162 6.98 -12.86 -5.79
C PHE A 162 7.72 -11.62 -6.31
N LEU A 163 8.76 -11.80 -7.14
CA LEU A 163 9.51 -10.68 -7.76
C LEU A 163 8.72 -9.91 -8.83
N SER A 164 7.52 -10.36 -9.20
CA SER A 164 6.72 -9.73 -10.24
C SER A 164 5.23 -9.80 -9.90
N ILE A 165 4.50 -8.74 -10.24
CA ILE A 165 3.04 -8.75 -10.20
C ILE A 165 2.57 -9.71 -11.30
N LYS A 166 1.90 -10.80 -10.90
CA LYS A 166 1.30 -11.74 -11.85
C LYS A 166 0.05 -11.11 -12.47
N PRO A 167 -0.37 -11.53 -13.68
CA PRO A 167 -1.50 -10.90 -14.37
C PRO A 167 -2.86 -11.15 -13.69
N ASP A 168 -3.09 -12.38 -13.22
CA ASP A 168 -4.42 -12.83 -12.74
C ASP A 168 -4.83 -12.35 -11.33
N PRO A 169 -3.91 -12.18 -10.35
CA PRO A 169 -4.25 -11.76 -9.00
C PRO A 169 -4.99 -10.43 -8.94
N TRP A 170 -5.77 -10.25 -7.87
CA TRP A 170 -6.36 -8.96 -7.57
C TRP A 170 -5.34 -8.08 -6.83
N ILE A 171 -5.27 -6.81 -7.23
CA ILE A 171 -4.54 -5.77 -6.51
C ILE A 171 -5.53 -4.88 -5.77
N CYS A 172 -5.18 -4.53 -4.54
CA CYS A 172 -5.87 -3.54 -3.74
C CYS A 172 -4.84 -2.56 -3.18
N ASP A 173 -4.84 -1.33 -3.70
CA ASP A 173 -4.05 -0.22 -3.20
C ASP A 173 -4.97 0.80 -2.52
N PRO A 174 -5.11 0.74 -1.18
CA PRO A 174 -5.97 1.66 -0.43
C PRO A 174 -5.44 3.09 -0.37
N TRP A 175 -4.15 3.33 -0.61
CA TRP A 175 -3.56 4.67 -0.60
C TRP A 175 -3.78 5.40 -1.92
N ALA A 176 -3.62 4.68 -3.03
CA ALA A 176 -3.89 5.21 -4.36
C ALA A 176 -5.36 5.13 -4.75
N ASP A 177 -6.16 4.31 -4.06
CA ASP A 177 -7.54 3.96 -4.42
C ASP A 177 -7.60 3.28 -5.79
N ILE A 178 -6.82 2.20 -5.91
CA ILE A 178 -6.76 1.35 -7.09
C ILE A 178 -7.20 -0.07 -6.70
N ILE A 179 -8.15 -0.61 -7.48
CA ILE A 179 -8.61 -2.00 -7.38
C ILE A 179 -8.73 -2.53 -8.79
N CYS A 180 -7.88 -3.48 -9.15
CA CYS A 180 -7.79 -4.00 -10.52
C CYS A 180 -7.15 -5.39 -10.54
N ARG A 181 -7.06 -5.99 -11.73
CA ARG A 181 -6.21 -7.17 -11.94
C ARG A 181 -4.74 -6.77 -11.98
N GLY A 182 -3.85 -7.70 -11.67
CA GLY A 182 -2.42 -7.46 -11.69
C GLY A 182 -1.91 -7.03 -13.07
N SER A 183 -2.51 -7.56 -14.15
CA SER A 183 -2.24 -7.14 -15.54
C SER A 183 -2.57 -5.67 -15.83
N GLU A 184 -3.49 -5.07 -15.07
CA GLU A 184 -3.99 -3.70 -15.25
C GLU A 184 -3.29 -2.70 -14.33
N TYR A 185 -2.64 -3.16 -13.26
CA TYR A 185 -2.19 -2.31 -12.17
C TYR A 185 -1.22 -1.21 -12.60
N LEU A 186 -0.28 -1.52 -13.49
CA LEU A 186 0.65 -0.53 -14.02
C LEU A 186 -0.07 0.60 -14.75
N GLN A 187 -1.11 0.27 -15.51
CA GLN A 187 -1.89 1.23 -16.27
C GLN A 187 -2.76 2.08 -15.33
N GLU A 188 -3.46 1.45 -14.38
CA GLU A 188 -4.26 2.14 -13.37
C GLU A 188 -3.41 3.07 -12.49
N TRP A 189 -2.20 2.64 -12.13
CA TRP A 189 -1.23 3.47 -11.43
C TRP A 189 -0.90 4.72 -12.24
N LYS A 190 -0.52 4.57 -13.52
CA LYS A 190 -0.22 5.71 -14.41
C LYS A 190 -1.40 6.67 -14.50
N ILE A 191 -2.61 6.16 -14.72
CA ILE A 191 -3.84 6.97 -14.78
C ILE A 191 -4.01 7.76 -13.49
N ARG A 192 -3.87 7.10 -12.33
CA ARG A 192 -4.04 7.73 -11.01
C ARG A 192 -3.01 8.83 -10.76
N MET A 193 -1.74 8.59 -11.08
CA MET A 193 -0.69 9.59 -10.93
C MET A 193 -0.92 10.79 -11.86
N THR A 194 -1.35 10.57 -13.11
CA THR A 194 -1.74 11.65 -14.04
C THR A 194 -2.90 12.47 -13.49
N GLN A 195 -3.95 11.82 -12.98
CA GLN A 195 -5.10 12.50 -12.37
C GLN A 195 -4.66 13.39 -11.20
N TRP A 196 -3.81 12.86 -10.31
CA TRP A 196 -3.27 13.63 -9.19
C TRP A 196 -2.42 14.81 -9.63
N ASN A 197 -1.58 14.65 -10.65
CA ASN A 197 -0.82 15.75 -11.22
C ASN A 197 -1.72 16.87 -11.77
N ASN A 198 -2.76 16.50 -12.52
CA ASN A 198 -3.73 17.45 -13.06
C ASN A 198 -4.54 18.15 -11.97
N ASN A 199 -4.76 17.47 -10.85
CA ASN A 199 -5.47 18.00 -9.67
C ASN A 199 -4.54 18.74 -8.69
N ASN A 200 -3.35 19.18 -9.12
CA ASN A 200 -2.39 19.90 -8.29
C ASN A 200 -2.02 19.14 -7.00
N MET A 201 -1.85 17.82 -7.09
CA MET A 201 -1.33 17.03 -5.98
C MET A 201 0.20 16.95 -6.06
N CYS A 202 0.81 16.87 -4.88
CA CYS A 202 2.23 16.66 -4.70
C CYS A 202 2.44 15.36 -3.91
N VAL A 203 3.30 14.47 -4.40
CA VAL A 203 3.72 13.27 -3.67
C VAL A 203 5.15 13.40 -3.18
N ILE A 204 5.43 12.88 -2.00
CA ILE A 204 6.75 12.87 -1.37
C ILE A 204 7.24 11.41 -1.35
N ALA A 205 8.22 11.07 -2.18
CA ALA A 205 8.84 9.74 -2.19
C ALA A 205 10.10 9.74 -1.31
N SER A 206 10.65 8.60 -0.89
CA SER A 206 11.87 8.53 -0.06
C SER A 206 13.09 9.21 -0.69
N ASP A 207 13.13 9.34 -2.02
CA ASP A 207 14.12 10.15 -2.74
C ASP A 207 13.93 11.68 -2.59
N SER A 208 12.84 12.13 -1.96
CA SER A 208 12.60 13.53 -1.64
C SER A 208 13.57 14.07 -0.58
N GLY A 209 14.36 13.23 0.08
CA GLY A 209 15.49 13.67 0.91
C GLY A 209 16.73 14.01 0.07
N ASN A 210 16.87 13.36 -1.09
CA ASN A 210 17.95 13.56 -2.08
C ASN A 210 17.53 14.47 -3.25
N PHE A 211 16.42 15.22 -3.14
CA PHE A 211 15.94 16.17 -4.15
C PHE A 211 16.98 17.23 -4.58
N MET A 212 18.07 17.37 -3.82
CA MET A 212 19.19 18.25 -4.15
C MET A 212 20.23 17.62 -5.07
N THR A 213 20.25 16.29 -5.23
CA THR A 213 21.35 15.53 -5.85
C THR A 213 20.90 14.49 -6.89
N THR A 214 19.64 14.07 -6.95
CA THR A 214 19.17 13.06 -7.93
C THR A 214 18.88 13.68 -9.30
N ASP A 215 19.77 13.44 -10.27
CA ASP A 215 19.54 13.77 -11.68
C ASP A 215 18.67 12.70 -12.37
N THR A 216 17.51 13.10 -12.89
CA THR A 216 16.60 12.21 -13.61
C THR A 216 16.88 12.14 -15.12
N GLY A 217 17.90 12.85 -15.63
CA GLY A 217 18.20 13.04 -17.07
C GLY A 217 17.20 13.96 -17.80
N ARG A 218 15.95 13.94 -17.32
CA ARG A 218 14.88 14.94 -17.34
C ARG A 218 15.18 16.32 -16.78
N TYR A 219 15.41 16.28 -15.47
CA TYR A 219 15.15 17.35 -14.54
C TYR A 219 15.93 17.10 -13.25
N PRO A 220 16.81 18.02 -12.86
CA PRO A 220 17.74 17.74 -11.78
C PRO A 220 17.15 17.84 -10.37
N LYS A 221 15.94 18.41 -10.15
CA LYS A 221 15.34 18.65 -8.81
C LYS A 221 13.80 18.78 -8.81
N PHE A 222 13.02 17.70 -8.73
CA PHE A 222 11.56 17.83 -8.71
C PHE A 222 10.90 17.80 -7.34
N LEU A 223 9.90 18.65 -7.18
CA LEU A 223 9.04 18.67 -5.98
C LEU A 223 7.95 17.62 -5.99
N SER A 224 7.50 17.16 -7.16
CA SER A 224 6.45 16.15 -7.29
C SER A 224 6.86 15.09 -8.31
N PRO A 225 6.92 13.80 -7.93
CA PRO A 225 7.21 12.71 -8.83
C PRO A 225 6.00 12.35 -9.71
N LEU A 226 4.88 13.08 -9.59
CA LEU A 226 3.65 12.86 -10.34
C LEU A 226 3.68 13.38 -11.79
N ARG A 227 4.82 13.87 -12.28
CA ARG A 227 4.91 14.46 -13.63
C ARG A 227 5.04 13.41 -14.73
N PRO A 228 4.49 13.66 -15.94
CA PRO A 228 4.66 12.77 -17.09
C PRO A 228 6.11 12.36 -17.31
N ASN A 229 6.35 11.07 -17.51
CA ASN A 229 7.67 10.42 -17.61
C ASN A 229 8.47 10.34 -16.30
N VAL A 230 7.93 10.80 -15.17
CA VAL A 230 8.53 10.73 -13.82
C VAL A 230 7.74 9.76 -12.94
N TYR A 231 6.40 9.70 -13.06
CA TYR A 231 5.58 8.80 -12.25
C TYR A 231 5.63 7.31 -12.64
N ASN A 232 6.57 6.90 -13.49
CA ASN A 232 6.91 5.48 -13.70
C ASN A 232 7.68 4.90 -12.48
N ILE A 233 7.07 5.07 -11.30
CA ILE A 233 7.58 4.69 -9.97
C ILE A 233 7.31 3.19 -9.72
N ILE A 234 6.44 2.57 -10.50
CA ILE A 234 6.20 1.12 -10.45
C ILE A 234 6.40 0.60 -11.87
N SER A 235 7.25 -0.41 -12.03
CA SER A 235 7.51 -1.09 -13.30
C SER A 235 7.29 -2.60 -13.16
N ASP A 236 7.07 -3.26 -14.28
CA ASP A 236 7.11 -4.72 -14.43
C ASP A 236 8.45 -5.34 -13.99
N THR A 237 9.54 -4.57 -14.10
CA THR A 237 10.89 -4.92 -13.66
C THR A 237 11.21 -4.56 -12.20
N SER A 238 10.27 -3.95 -11.48
CA SER A 238 10.51 -3.52 -10.09
C SER A 238 10.67 -4.72 -9.16
N HIS A 239 11.56 -4.59 -8.18
CA HIS A 239 11.72 -5.60 -7.14
C HIS A 239 10.63 -5.42 -6.07
N TYR A 240 9.77 -6.44 -5.92
CA TYR A 240 8.70 -6.46 -4.94
C TYR A 240 9.09 -7.36 -3.76
N VAL A 241 9.07 -6.80 -2.56
CA VAL A 241 9.38 -7.50 -1.31
C VAL A 241 8.07 -7.80 -0.58
N PRO A 242 7.73 -9.07 -0.30
CA PRO A 242 6.60 -9.40 0.55
C PRO A 242 6.89 -8.94 1.98
N LEU A 243 6.04 -8.06 2.53
CA LEU A 243 6.14 -7.63 3.93
C LEU A 243 5.35 -8.54 4.87
N LYS A 244 4.20 -9.04 4.41
CA LYS A 244 3.33 -9.92 5.18
C LYS A 244 2.53 -10.79 4.25
N THR A 245 2.53 -12.09 4.49
CA THR A 245 1.70 -13.04 3.74
C THR A 245 0.79 -13.78 4.71
N LEU A 246 -0.51 -13.63 4.48
CA LEU A 246 -1.55 -14.43 5.09
C LEU A 246 -2.13 -15.35 4.02
N PHE A 247 -2.68 -16.48 4.41
CA PHE A 247 -3.45 -17.29 3.49
C PHE A 247 -4.67 -17.92 4.12
N ILE A 248 -5.67 -18.18 3.30
CA ILE A 248 -6.86 -18.94 3.65
C ILE A 248 -6.67 -20.34 3.06
N ASP A 249 -6.63 -21.34 3.94
CA ASP A 249 -6.48 -22.73 3.52
C ASP A 249 -7.78 -23.27 2.90
N ASN A 250 -7.72 -24.52 2.42
CA ASN A 250 -8.85 -25.19 1.81
C ASN A 250 -10.06 -25.44 2.74
N ARG A 251 -9.89 -25.27 4.05
CA ARG A 251 -10.93 -25.38 5.09
C ARG A 251 -11.43 -24.02 5.56
N GLY A 252 -10.91 -22.92 5.01
CA GLY A 252 -11.27 -21.57 5.41
C GLY A 252 -10.51 -21.07 6.65
N ASN A 253 -9.51 -21.82 7.14
CA ASN A 253 -8.67 -21.34 8.24
C ASN A 253 -7.69 -20.31 7.73
N ILE A 254 -7.45 -19.29 8.55
CA ILE A 254 -6.53 -18.21 8.21
C ILE A 254 -5.20 -18.48 8.88
N GLN A 255 -4.16 -18.54 8.08
CA GLN A 255 -2.81 -18.85 8.50
C GLN A 255 -1.85 -17.73 8.08
N GLU A 256 -0.73 -17.65 8.77
CA GLU A 256 0.30 -16.64 8.58
C GLU A 256 1.65 -17.31 8.34
N TYR A 257 2.38 -16.81 7.34
CA TYR A 257 3.77 -17.15 7.13
C TYR A 257 4.70 -16.24 7.94
N LYS A 258 5.60 -16.86 8.68
CA LYS A 258 6.70 -16.20 9.39
C LYS A 258 7.98 -16.23 8.57
N ASP A 259 8.87 -15.28 8.85
CA ASP A 259 10.18 -15.17 8.17
C ASP A 259 11.07 -16.39 8.40
N ASN A 260 10.87 -17.15 9.49
CA ASN A 260 11.56 -18.41 9.77
C ASN A 260 10.96 -19.62 9.01
N GLY A 261 9.98 -19.40 8.14
CA GLY A 261 9.26 -20.44 7.40
C GLY A 261 8.13 -21.13 8.17
N GLU A 262 7.89 -20.75 9.43
CA GLU A 262 6.80 -21.30 10.24
C GLU A 262 5.43 -20.83 9.75
N ILE A 263 4.45 -21.73 9.81
CA ILE A 263 3.06 -21.46 9.52
C ILE A 263 2.28 -21.51 10.83
N ILE A 264 1.66 -20.40 11.20
CA ILE A 264 0.83 -20.32 12.42
C ILE A 264 -0.59 -19.87 12.11
N SER A 265 -1.53 -20.15 13.00
CA SER A 265 -2.89 -19.61 12.89
C SER A 265 -2.89 -18.10 13.08
N TYR A 266 -3.57 -17.37 12.19
CA TYR A 266 -3.69 -15.92 12.28
C TYR A 266 -4.73 -15.52 13.34
N ASN A 267 -4.35 -14.65 14.26
CA ASN A 267 -5.26 -14.19 15.31
C ASN A 267 -6.16 -13.04 14.81
N ILE A 268 -7.41 -13.34 14.47
CA ILE A 268 -8.39 -12.36 13.97
C ILE A 268 -9.04 -11.54 15.10
N ARG A 269 -9.00 -12.02 16.35
CA ARG A 269 -9.89 -11.55 17.43
C ARG A 269 -9.48 -10.22 18.05
N TYR A 270 -8.23 -9.81 17.89
CA TYR A 270 -7.76 -8.53 18.41
C TYR A 270 -8.05 -7.37 17.47
#